data_AF-A0A6L7M2K0-F1
#
_entry.id   AF-A0A6L7M2K0-F1
#
_cell.length_a   1.000
_cell.length_b   1.000
_cell.length_c   1.000
_cell.angle_alpha   90.00
_cell.angle_beta   90.00
_cell.angle_gamma   90.00
#
_symmetry.space_group_name_H-M   'P 1'
#
loop_
_entity.id
_entity.type
_entity.pdbx_description
1 polymer ?
#
loop_
_entity_poly.entity_id
_entity_poly.type
_entity_poly.pdbx_seq_one_letter_code
_entity_poly.pdbx_strand_id
1 'polypeptide(L)'
;MNCQGCHLPDGGGVGDIPQMKNFVGNFLKVPGGRAFLVQVPGSANAALDDAALAELLNWMLLEISAAQLPEDFEPYTAAEVGQYRAVPLSDVNAVRLPLIQKIALLSGN
;
A
#
# COMPACT_ATOMS: atom_id res chain seq x y z
N MET A 1 -9.34 -13.87 1.59
CA MET A 1 -7.96 -14.34 1.30
C MET A 1 -7.12 -13.21 0.66
N ASN A 2 -7.25 -11.95 1.10
CA ASN A 2 -7.13 -10.82 0.16
C ASN A 2 -5.72 -10.19 0.07
N CYS A 3 -4.81 -10.43 1.02
CA CYS A 3 -3.39 -10.03 0.95
C CYS A 3 -2.47 -11.06 1.63
N GLN A 4 -2.96 -11.70 2.70
CA GLN A 4 -2.27 -12.73 3.48
C GLN A 4 -1.92 -13.99 2.68
N GLY A 5 -2.62 -14.26 1.57
CA GLY A 5 -2.35 -15.41 0.72
C GLY A 5 -0.99 -15.32 0.00
N CYS A 6 -0.49 -14.10 -0.21
CA CYS A 6 0.81 -13.85 -0.84
C CYS A 6 1.84 -13.34 0.19
N HIS A 7 1.45 -12.42 1.08
CA HIS A 7 2.38 -11.73 1.98
C HIS A 7 2.62 -12.43 3.33
N LEU A 8 2.13 -13.66 3.49
CA LEU A 8 1.99 -14.37 4.76
C LEU A 8 0.97 -13.68 5.71
N PRO A 9 0.39 -14.42 6.68
CA PRO A 9 -0.60 -13.86 7.60
C PRO A 9 -0.10 -12.67 8.41
N ASP A 10 1.21 -12.64 8.71
CA ASP A 10 1.84 -11.56 9.48
C ASP A 10 2.41 -10.43 8.61
N GLY A 11 2.28 -10.53 7.27
CA GLY A 11 2.84 -9.55 6.34
C GLY A 11 4.37 -9.63 6.19
N GLY A 12 5.00 -10.73 6.60
CA GLY A 12 6.45 -10.94 6.50
C GLY A 12 7.00 -11.02 5.06
N GLY A 13 6.17 -11.40 4.08
CA GLY A 13 6.59 -11.63 2.70
C GLY A 13 7.36 -12.93 2.49
N VAL A 14 7.55 -13.34 1.22
CA VAL A 14 8.31 -14.55 0.84
C VAL A 14 8.79 -14.46 -0.62
N GLY A 15 10.06 -14.78 -0.88
CA GLY A 15 10.63 -14.71 -2.23
C GLY A 15 10.54 -13.29 -2.83
N ASP A 16 9.92 -13.17 -4.00
CA ASP A 16 9.67 -11.89 -4.67
C ASP A 16 8.50 -11.09 -4.07
N ILE A 17 7.76 -11.66 -3.12
CA ILE A 17 6.61 -11.01 -2.48
C ILE A 17 7.11 -10.10 -1.35
N PRO A 18 6.96 -8.76 -1.48
CA PRO A 18 7.56 -7.82 -0.54
C PRO A 18 7.00 -7.96 0.88
N GLN A 19 7.86 -7.70 1.88
CA GLN A 19 7.41 -7.51 3.25
C GLN A 19 6.50 -6.27 3.34
N MET A 20 5.35 -6.43 3.99
CA MET A 20 4.45 -5.33 4.34
C MET A 20 4.68 -4.88 5.79
N LYS A 21 4.92 -5.83 6.69
CA LYS A 21 5.12 -5.60 8.12
C LYS A 21 6.22 -4.58 8.39
N ASN A 22 5.90 -3.60 9.24
CA ASN A 22 6.80 -2.51 9.62
C ASN A 22 7.34 -1.67 8.45
N PHE A 23 6.74 -1.74 7.26
CA PHE A 23 7.25 -1.05 6.07
C PHE A 23 6.16 -0.32 5.27
N VAL A 24 5.02 -0.96 5.02
CA VAL A 24 4.01 -0.49 4.06
C VAL A 24 3.43 0.89 4.41
N GLY A 25 3.35 1.24 5.70
CA GLY A 25 2.94 2.56 6.17
C GLY A 25 3.82 3.70 5.65
N ASN A 26 5.10 3.46 5.35
CA ASN A 26 6.00 4.49 4.84
C ASN A 26 5.62 4.99 3.44
N PHE A 27 4.87 4.20 2.65
CA PHE A 27 4.36 4.70 1.37
C PHE A 27 3.46 5.92 1.54
N LEU A 28 2.79 6.08 2.69
CA LEU A 28 1.94 7.24 2.94
C LEU A 28 2.73 8.52 3.22
N LYS A 29 4.05 8.42 3.45
CA LYS A 29 4.93 9.57 3.71
C LYS A 29 5.48 10.22 2.45
N VAL A 30 5.27 9.64 1.27
CA VAL A 30 5.85 10.12 0.01
C VAL A 30 4.78 10.39 -1.05
N PRO A 31 4.94 11.46 -1.86
CA PRO A 31 4.03 11.73 -2.96
C PRO A 31 3.93 10.54 -3.92
N GLY A 32 2.69 10.11 -4.18
CA GLY A 32 2.36 8.97 -5.05
C GLY A 32 2.29 7.62 -4.33
N GLY A 33 2.76 7.50 -3.08
CA GLY A 33 2.75 6.21 -2.39
C GLY A 33 1.34 5.75 -1.96
N ARG A 34 0.44 6.69 -1.63
CA ARG A 34 -0.99 6.38 -1.43
C ARG A 34 -1.63 5.72 -2.64
N ALA A 35 -1.52 6.37 -3.80
CA ALA A 35 -2.04 5.86 -5.06
C ALA A 35 -1.45 4.49 -5.40
N PHE A 36 -0.13 4.32 -5.20
CA PHE A 36 0.55 3.07 -5.47
C PHE A 36 -0.05 1.88 -4.70
N LEU A 37 -0.37 2.02 -3.41
CA LEU A 37 -0.95 0.92 -2.62
C LEU A 37 -2.32 0.45 -3.14
N VAL A 38 -3.10 1.36 -3.72
CA VAL A 38 -4.37 1.04 -4.39
C VAL A 38 -4.15 0.41 -5.76
N GLN A 39 -3.16 0.90 -6.51
CA GLN A 39 -2.92 0.56 -7.91
C GLN A 39 -2.09 -0.70 -8.13
N VAL A 40 -1.37 -1.20 -7.11
CA VAL A 40 -0.66 -2.49 -7.19
C VAL A 40 -1.66 -3.58 -7.62
N PRO A 41 -1.33 -4.44 -8.61
CA PRO A 41 -2.30 -5.35 -9.22
C PRO A 41 -3.08 -6.23 -8.24
N GLY A 42 -2.48 -6.62 -7.12
CA GLY A 42 -3.18 -7.38 -6.07
C GLY A 42 -4.33 -6.61 -5.40
N SER A 43 -4.17 -5.31 -5.19
CA SER A 43 -5.21 -4.41 -4.66
C SER A 43 -6.19 -4.00 -5.76
N ALA A 44 -5.67 -3.49 -6.87
CA ALA A 44 -6.48 -2.91 -7.94
C ALA A 44 -7.47 -3.91 -8.57
N ASN A 45 -7.06 -5.17 -8.66
CA ASN A 45 -7.86 -6.25 -9.25
C ASN A 45 -8.55 -7.13 -8.20
N ALA A 46 -8.53 -6.73 -6.91
CA ALA A 46 -9.26 -7.46 -5.88
C ALA A 46 -10.75 -7.53 -6.23
N ALA A 47 -11.39 -8.67 -5.94
CA ALA A 47 -12.83 -8.86 -6.06
C ALA A 47 -13.58 -8.17 -4.90
N LEU A 48 -13.24 -6.91 -4.67
CA LEU A 48 -13.80 -5.99 -3.67
C LEU A 48 -14.26 -4.74 -4.41
N ASP A 49 -15.37 -4.16 -3.95
CA ASP A 49 -15.72 -2.80 -4.33
C ASP A 49 -14.78 -1.79 -3.65
N ASP A 50 -14.88 -0.53 -4.04
CA ASP A 50 -13.95 0.50 -3.59
C ASP A 50 -14.07 0.79 -2.08
N ALA A 51 -15.27 0.60 -1.50
CA ALA A 51 -15.49 0.78 -0.07
C ALA A 51 -14.81 -0.34 0.73
N ALA A 52 -15.03 -1.61 0.34
CA ALA A 52 -14.42 -2.75 0.99
C ALA A 52 -12.89 -2.77 0.81
N LEU A 53 -12.37 -2.30 -0.33
CA LEU A 53 -10.94 -2.14 -0.52
C LEU A 53 -10.37 -1.02 0.36
N ALA A 54 -11.06 0.11 0.50
CA ALA A 54 -10.64 1.19 1.41
C ALA A 54 -10.57 0.69 2.86
N GLU A 55 -11.60 -0.01 3.34
CA GLU A 55 -11.63 -0.61 4.67
C GLU A 55 -10.48 -1.60 4.88
N LEU A 56 -10.23 -2.49 3.90
CA LEU A 56 -9.14 -3.45 3.97
C LEU A 56 -7.77 -2.77 4.04
N LEU A 57 -7.54 -1.74 3.23
CA LEU A 57 -6.28 -0.99 3.23
C LEU A 57 -6.06 -0.26 4.55
N ASN A 58 -7.10 0.38 5.09
CA ASN A 58 -7.06 1.08 6.38
C ASN A 58 -6.75 0.11 7.52
N TRP A 59 -7.46 -1.01 7.59
CA TRP A 59 -7.19 -2.06 8.59
C TRP A 59 -5.76 -2.58 8.48
N MET A 60 -5.32 -2.93 7.26
CA MET A 60 -3.96 -3.44 7.03
C MET A 60 -2.90 -2.45 7.49
N LEU A 61 -3.06 -1.15 7.18
CA LEU A 61 -2.11 -0.12 7.56
C LEU A 61 -1.99 0.06 9.07
N LEU A 62 -3.13 0.05 9.77
CA LEU A 62 -3.19 0.17 11.22
C LEU A 62 -2.62 -1.08 11.91
N GLU A 63 -2.91 -2.28 11.40
CA GLU A 63 -2.56 -3.50 12.11
C GLU A 63 -1.15 -4.02 11.81
N ILE A 64 -0.64 -3.73 10.62
CA ILE A 64 0.63 -4.29 10.14
C ILE A 64 1.75 -3.24 10.15
N SER A 65 1.41 -1.94 10.15
CA SER A 65 2.39 -0.88 9.97
C SER A 65 2.05 0.46 10.64
N ALA A 66 1.24 0.46 11.71
CA ALA A 66 0.82 1.70 12.39
C ALA A 66 2.00 2.60 12.79
N ALA A 67 3.09 2.01 13.29
CA ALA A 67 4.28 2.76 13.72
C ALA A 67 5.00 3.50 12.57
N GLN A 68 4.70 3.17 11.31
CA GLN A 68 5.28 3.79 10.13
C GLN A 68 4.30 4.73 9.40
N LEU A 69 3.09 4.90 9.91
CA LEU A 69 2.15 5.89 9.37
C LEU A 69 2.66 7.33 9.64
N PRO A 70 2.29 8.30 8.80
CA PRO A 70 2.50 9.71 9.11
C PRO A 70 1.62 10.14 10.30
N GLU A 71 2.01 11.21 11.00
CA GLU A 71 1.26 11.71 12.17
C GLU A 71 -0.15 12.20 11.78
N ASP A 72 -0.30 12.74 10.58
CA ASP A 72 -1.55 13.22 9.98
C ASP A 72 -2.18 12.13 9.09
N PHE A 73 -2.12 10.87 9.52
CA PHE A 73 -2.74 9.78 8.79
C PHE A 73 -4.25 9.98 8.59
N GLU A 74 -4.63 10.14 7.32
CA GLU A 74 -6.02 10.12 6.88
C GLU A 74 -6.40 8.76 6.28
N PRO A 75 -7.45 8.08 6.77
CA PRO A 75 -7.95 6.84 6.19
C PRO A 75 -8.34 7.01 4.71
N TYR A 76 -8.11 5.97 3.91
CA TYR A 76 -8.63 5.91 2.53
C TYR A 76 -10.16 6.00 2.53
N THR A 77 -10.68 6.70 1.53
CA THR A 77 -12.11 6.74 1.22
C THR A 77 -12.42 5.90 -0.02
N ALA A 78 -13.66 5.43 -0.15
CA ALA A 78 -14.10 4.72 -1.35
C ALA A 78 -13.91 5.56 -2.63
N ALA A 79 -14.17 6.87 -2.56
CA ALA A 79 -14.00 7.77 -3.70
C ALA A 79 -12.53 7.90 -4.13
N GLU A 80 -11.62 8.07 -3.17
CA GLU A 80 -10.17 8.10 -3.43
C GLU A 80 -9.70 6.78 -4.06
N VAL A 81 -10.15 5.65 -3.52
CA VAL A 81 -9.81 4.31 -4.04
C VAL A 81 -10.30 4.15 -5.48
N GLY A 82 -11.55 4.49 -5.77
CA GLY A 82 -12.11 4.39 -7.12
C GLY A 82 -11.35 5.25 -8.14
N GLN A 83 -10.95 6.47 -7.74
CA GLN A 83 -10.14 7.35 -8.58
C GLN A 83 -8.77 6.74 -8.93
N TYR A 84 -8.08 6.16 -7.95
CA TYR A 84 -6.79 5.52 -8.20
C TYR A 84 -6.92 4.23 -9.01
N ARG A 85 -7.93 3.39 -8.74
CA ARG A 85 -8.18 2.14 -9.49
C ARG A 85 -8.46 2.38 -10.98
N ALA A 86 -9.06 3.52 -11.32
CA ALA A 86 -9.30 3.90 -12.71
C ALA A 86 -8.00 4.15 -13.51
N VAL A 87 -6.85 4.24 -12.83
CA VAL A 87 -5.53 4.49 -13.43
C VAL A 87 -4.61 3.30 -13.15
N PRO A 88 -4.61 2.26 -14.01
CA PRO A 88 -3.78 1.07 -13.80
C PRO A 88 -2.28 1.37 -14.02
N LEU A 89 -1.41 0.68 -13.28
CA LEU A 89 0.03 0.73 -13.51
C LEU A 89 0.40 -0.10 -14.74
N SER A 90 1.09 0.50 -15.70
CA SER A 90 1.67 -0.23 -16.84
C SER A 90 2.92 -1.02 -16.45
N ASP A 91 3.70 -0.50 -15.49
CA ASP A 91 4.88 -1.16 -14.91
C ASP A 91 4.94 -0.86 -13.41
N VAL A 92 4.72 -1.90 -12.61
CA VAL A 92 4.70 -1.78 -11.14
C VAL A 92 6.08 -1.42 -10.59
N ASN A 93 7.16 -1.96 -11.17
CA ASN A 93 8.51 -1.74 -10.67
C ASN A 93 9.02 -0.33 -11.03
N ALA A 94 8.68 0.16 -12.23
CA ALA A 94 9.01 1.52 -12.63
C ALA A 94 8.40 2.58 -11.68
N VAL A 95 7.26 2.28 -11.06
CA VAL A 95 6.61 3.16 -10.07
C VAL A 95 7.11 2.89 -8.66
N ARG A 96 7.28 1.62 -8.29
CA ARG A 96 7.70 1.22 -6.93
C ARG A 96 9.12 1.71 -6.60
N LEU A 97 10.09 1.51 -7.49
CA LEU A 97 11.50 1.78 -7.19
C LEU A 97 11.77 3.25 -6.80
N PRO A 98 11.25 4.26 -7.53
CA PRO A 98 11.38 5.66 -7.10
C PRO A 98 10.72 5.95 -5.76
N LEU A 99 9.58 5.33 -5.43
CA LEU A 99 8.91 5.50 -4.15
C LEU A 99 9.76 4.95 -3.00
N ILE A 100 10.37 3.77 -3.18
CA ILE A 100 11.29 3.18 -2.20
C ILE A 100 12.50 4.09 -1.97
N GLN A 101 13.08 4.67 -3.03
CA GLN A 101 14.19 5.62 -2.90
C GLN A 101 13.78 6.85 -2.08
N LYS A 102 12.61 7.44 -2.35
CA LYS A 102 12.08 8.58 -1.57
C LYS A 102 11.88 8.20 -0.10
N ILE A 103 11.34 7.02 0.18
CA ILE A 103 11.15 6.51 1.55
C ILE A 103 12.50 6.38 2.26
N ALA A 104 13.51 5.81 1.61
CA ALA A 104 14.84 5.65 2.20
C ALA A 104 15.49 6.99 2.55
N LEU A 105 15.27 8.03 1.74
CA LEU A 105 15.77 9.38 2.00
C LEU A 105 15.10 10.05 3.21
N LEU A 106 13.86 9.69 3.55
CA LEU A 106 13.17 10.22 4.75
C LEU A 106 13.68 9.59 6.05
N SER A 107 14.11 8.33 6.00
CA SER A 107 14.59 7.59 7.18
C SER A 107 16.06 7.83 7.52
N GLY A 108 16.79 8.56 6.66
CA GLY A 108 18.23 8.82 6.79
C GLY A 108 18.60 10.17 7.43
N ASN A 109 17.62 10.91 7.95
CA ASN A 109 17.78 12.19 8.67
C ASN A 109 17.52 12.03 10.16
#